data_AF-A0A0F9BCK4-F1
#
_entry.id   AF-A0A0F9BCK4-F1
#
_cell.length_a   1.000
_cell.length_b   1.000
_cell.length_c   1.000
_cell.angle_alpha   90.00
_cell.angle_beta   90.00
_cell.angle_gamma   90.00
#
_symmetry.space_group_name_H-M   'P 1'
#
loop_
_entity.id
_entity.type
_entity.pdbx_description
1 polymer ?
#
loop_
_entity_poly.entity_id
_entity_poly.type
_entity_poly.pdbx_seq_one_letter_code
_entity_poly.pdbx_strand_id
1 'polypeptide(L)'
;MPIKAINGRDFNCSHGCGFYISVPVVKGEKPKKKKVRTEIAFETVEVHEKDAHNGPNLNIPQDMLRLYLAMPMFGRNYVDQQRIRIAAEHRMRRMDELGFEETDELYQDQLTQKTAALTAEQTTLKTAFNRLHGHPLYEYCDIIRGYGPVACLTFMSFIDPFKASTGGKAKAYFGVVPDARRVAGEKANYNLEAKGRSYVILNNIMMQKDPTYYNLYLQKKAMLHDKVREAPNHEGVKVHWPPFSKILEDPVVCPRYPACAKKMEGAAKRQKRKPKKPSCKAHLDNLAKRYVWGIMISHAAQLMREALGLDVSSYKTHRGYLPPTLIKQW
;
A
#
# COMPACT_ATOMS: atom_id res chain seq x y z
N MET A 1 48.90 -5.87 -6.13
CA MET A 1 47.85 -5.21 -6.94
C MET A 1 46.49 -5.62 -6.40
N PRO A 2 45.69 -4.69 -5.85
CA PRO A 2 44.48 -5.05 -5.14
C PRO A 2 43.32 -5.37 -6.10
N ILE A 3 42.66 -6.49 -5.81
CA ILE A 3 41.49 -7.02 -6.49
C ILE A 3 40.29 -6.13 -6.17
N LYS A 4 39.69 -5.52 -7.20
CA LYS A 4 38.47 -4.71 -7.07
C LYS A 4 37.28 -5.60 -6.74
N ALA A 5 36.72 -5.42 -5.55
CA ALA A 5 35.46 -6.02 -5.15
C ALA A 5 34.32 -5.53 -6.05
N ILE A 6 33.64 -6.48 -6.70
CA ILE A 6 32.39 -6.29 -7.41
C ILE A 6 31.27 -6.25 -6.36
N ASN A 7 30.35 -5.28 -6.51
CA ASN A 7 29.17 -5.00 -5.67
C ASN A 7 29.38 -4.07 -4.46
N GLY A 8 29.86 -2.86 -4.73
CA GLY A 8 29.46 -1.67 -3.97
C GLY A 8 28.02 -1.28 -4.30
N ARG A 9 27.06 -1.77 -3.52
CA ARG A 9 25.83 -1.02 -3.27
C ARG A 9 25.82 -0.66 -1.80
N ASP A 10 26.14 0.60 -1.55
CA ASP A 10 25.90 1.25 -0.28
C ASP A 10 24.46 0.96 0.16
N PHE A 11 24.33 0.16 1.23
CA PHE A 11 23.13 0.11 2.06
C PHE A 11 23.05 1.42 2.86
N ASN A 12 22.95 2.54 2.13
CA ASN A 12 22.51 3.77 2.73
C ASN A 12 21.00 3.64 2.96
N CYS A 13 20.61 3.74 4.23
CA CYS A 13 19.25 3.95 4.74
C CYS A 13 18.52 4.99 3.87
N SER A 14 17.94 4.55 2.75
CA SER A 14 17.33 5.44 1.73
C SER A 14 16.03 6.08 2.21
N HIS A 15 15.62 5.80 3.45
CA HIS A 15 14.48 6.39 4.14
C HIS A 15 14.82 6.86 5.56
N GLY A 16 16.01 7.44 5.76
CA GLY A 16 16.26 8.38 6.85
C GLY A 16 15.75 7.89 8.21
N CYS A 17 16.55 7.05 8.85
CA CYS A 17 16.38 6.61 10.23
C CYS A 17 16.59 7.75 11.26
N GLY A 18 16.58 9.01 10.80
CA GLY A 18 16.35 10.20 11.62
C GLY A 18 14.98 10.76 11.29
N PHE A 19 14.16 11.01 12.33
CA PHE A 19 12.98 11.86 12.19
C PHE A 19 13.44 13.25 11.71
N TYR A 20 13.29 13.52 10.42
CA TYR A 20 13.44 14.86 9.86
C TYR A 20 12.07 15.50 9.83
N ILE A 21 11.74 16.23 10.89
CA ILE A 21 10.56 17.11 10.90
C ILE A 21 11.00 18.42 10.23
N SER A 22 10.23 18.88 9.25
CA SER A 22 10.34 20.23 8.73
C SER A 22 9.71 21.18 9.76
N VAL A 23 10.55 21.96 10.45
CA VAL A 23 10.12 23.03 11.37
C VAL A 23 9.32 24.07 10.58
N PRO A 24 8.19 24.60 11.10
CA PRO A 24 7.44 25.65 10.43
C PRO A 24 8.31 26.89 10.17
N VAL A 25 8.06 27.50 9.01
CA VAL A 25 8.84 28.60 8.45
C VAL A 25 8.21 29.93 8.83
N VAL A 26 8.99 30.83 9.42
CA VAL A 26 8.68 32.27 9.41
C VAL A 26 8.78 32.73 7.95
N LYS A 27 7.70 33.32 7.44
CA LYS A 27 7.50 33.69 6.03
C LYS A 27 8.75 34.37 5.43
N GLY A 28 9.51 33.63 4.62
CA GLY A 28 10.71 34.15 3.93
C GLY A 28 11.95 33.25 3.95
N GLU A 29 12.06 32.26 4.85
CA GLU A 29 13.26 31.41 4.94
C GLU A 29 13.11 30.02 4.29
N LYS A 30 14.20 29.51 3.70
CA LYS A 30 14.27 28.13 3.21
C LYS A 30 14.39 27.16 4.39
N PRO A 31 13.60 26.06 4.45
CA PRO A 31 13.57 25.17 5.59
C PRO A 31 14.92 24.47 5.81
N LYS A 32 15.53 24.68 6.98
CA LYS A 32 16.72 23.94 7.43
C LYS A 32 16.28 22.63 8.11
N LYS A 33 16.73 21.49 7.57
CA LYS A 33 16.52 20.17 8.20
C LYS A 33 17.46 20.01 9.39
N LYS A 34 16.96 20.15 10.62
CA LYS A 34 17.71 19.77 11.84
C LYS A 34 17.34 18.33 12.25
N LYS A 35 18.34 17.56 12.68
CA LYS A 35 18.12 16.30 13.43
C LYS A 35 17.71 16.68 14.84
N VAL A 36 16.58 16.16 15.28
CA VAL A 36 16.00 16.43 16.59
C VAL A 36 16.17 15.19 17.47
N ARG A 37 16.58 15.35 18.74
CA ARG A 37 16.71 14.27 19.73
C ARG A 37 15.34 13.67 20.05
N THR A 38 15.30 12.39 20.41
CA THR A 38 14.08 11.61 20.65
C THR A 38 13.16 12.20 21.72
N GLU A 39 13.72 12.89 22.72
CA GLU A 39 12.97 13.60 23.78
C GLU A 39 12.13 14.75 23.20
N ILE A 40 12.69 15.49 22.24
CA ILE A 40 12.00 16.58 21.56
C ILE A 40 10.98 16.02 20.54
N ALA A 41 11.09 14.77 20.10
CA ALA A 41 10.10 14.15 19.20
C ALA A 41 8.71 14.04 19.86
N PHE A 42 8.67 13.80 21.18
CA PHE A 42 7.43 13.84 21.95
C PHE A 42 6.90 15.26 22.11
N GLU A 43 7.76 16.24 22.39
CA GLU A 43 7.38 17.67 22.40
C GLU A 43 6.96 18.17 21.01
N THR A 44 7.50 17.64 19.91
CA THR A 44 7.07 18.02 18.55
C THR A 44 5.74 17.41 18.15
N VAL A 45 5.32 16.32 18.80
CA VAL A 45 3.94 15.83 18.69
C VAL A 45 2.98 16.83 19.37
N GLU A 46 3.37 17.44 20.49
CA GLU A 46 2.63 18.57 21.11
C GLU A 46 2.68 19.84 20.25
N VAL A 47 3.73 20.06 19.44
CA VAL A 47 3.79 21.19 18.49
C VAL A 47 2.91 20.92 17.26
N HIS A 48 2.77 19.68 16.80
CA HIS A 48 1.78 19.32 15.78
C HIS A 48 0.34 19.54 16.27
N GLU A 49 0.08 19.46 17.57
CA GLU A 49 -1.17 19.87 18.22
C GLU A 49 -1.45 21.38 18.06
N LYS A 50 -0.42 22.23 18.06
CA LYS A 50 -0.54 23.69 17.97
C LYS A 50 -0.53 24.22 16.53
N ASP A 51 0.22 23.60 15.63
CA ASP A 51 0.39 24.06 14.24
C ASP A 51 -0.61 23.41 13.25
N ALA A 52 -1.31 22.35 13.64
CA ALA A 52 -2.41 21.79 12.87
C ALA A 52 -3.69 22.64 13.06
N HIS A 53 -3.73 23.81 12.42
CA HIS A 53 -4.95 24.54 12.03
C HIS A 53 -6.14 24.46 13.01
N ASN A 54 -6.29 25.45 13.92
CA ASN A 54 -7.57 25.92 14.47
C ASN A 54 -8.64 24.84 14.78
N GLY A 55 -8.25 23.73 15.41
CA GLY A 55 -9.15 22.65 15.82
C GLY A 55 -9.40 22.65 17.33
N PRO A 56 -10.56 22.17 17.80
CA PRO A 56 -10.88 22.12 19.23
C PRO A 56 -9.88 21.25 19.98
N ASN A 57 -9.71 21.55 21.26
CA ASN A 57 -8.90 20.82 22.23
C ASN A 57 -9.27 19.33 22.24
N LEU A 58 -8.59 18.53 21.41
CA LEU A 58 -8.90 17.12 21.21
C LEU A 58 -8.32 16.34 22.39
N ASN A 59 -9.19 15.83 23.26
CA ASN A 59 -8.81 14.92 24.34
C ASN A 59 -8.48 13.52 23.75
N ILE A 60 -7.39 13.45 22.97
CA ILE A 60 -6.93 12.20 22.35
C ILE A 60 -6.39 11.30 23.47
N PRO A 61 -6.87 10.06 23.61
CA PRO A 61 -6.29 9.12 24.56
C PRO A 61 -4.79 8.96 24.31
N GLN A 62 -3.96 9.28 25.31
CA GLN A 62 -2.49 9.33 25.16
C GLN A 62 -1.90 7.97 24.76
N ASP A 63 -2.52 6.90 25.21
CA ASP A 63 -2.24 5.51 24.83
C ASP A 63 -2.48 5.24 23.35
N MET A 64 -3.60 5.73 22.79
CA MET A 64 -3.88 5.63 21.35
C MET A 64 -2.86 6.40 20.53
N LEU A 65 -2.52 7.63 20.92
CA LEU A 65 -1.49 8.40 20.21
C LEU A 65 -0.14 7.67 20.18
N ARG A 66 0.30 7.13 21.33
CA ARG A 66 1.51 6.31 21.43
C ARG A 66 1.45 5.08 20.53
N LEU A 67 0.29 4.42 20.44
CA LEU A 67 0.07 3.29 19.53
C LEU A 67 0.33 3.72 18.08
N TYR A 68 -0.29 4.79 17.59
CA TYR A 68 -0.10 5.27 16.21
C TYR A 68 1.35 5.68 15.89
N LEU A 69 2.09 6.21 16.86
CA LEU A 69 3.51 6.53 16.68
C LEU A 69 4.38 5.27 16.65
N ALA A 70 4.02 4.24 17.41
CA ALA A 70 4.77 2.99 17.49
C ALA A 70 4.50 2.05 16.31
N MET A 71 3.26 1.99 15.81
CA MET A 71 2.85 1.02 14.79
C MET A 71 3.63 1.05 13.47
N PRO A 72 4.09 2.21 12.95
CA PRO A 72 4.99 2.26 11.80
C PRO A 72 6.29 1.48 12.03
N MET A 73 6.83 1.46 13.24
CA MET A 73 8.04 0.71 13.59
C MET A 73 7.76 -0.79 13.60
N PHE A 74 6.66 -1.22 14.22
CA PHE A 74 6.21 -2.61 14.18
C PHE A 74 5.99 -3.12 12.76
N GLY A 75 5.36 -2.31 11.90
CA GLY A 75 5.17 -2.67 10.50
C GLY A 75 6.46 -2.87 9.75
N ARG A 76 7.41 -1.93 9.88
CA ARG A 76 8.73 -2.03 9.25
C ARG A 76 9.49 -3.25 9.73
N ASN A 77 9.51 -3.49 11.03
CA ASN A 77 10.13 -4.69 11.60
C ASN A 77 9.50 -5.96 11.00
N TYR A 78 8.17 -6.02 10.93
CA TYR A 78 7.48 -7.14 10.29
C TYR A 78 7.88 -7.30 8.81
N VAL A 79 7.98 -6.19 8.05
CA VAL A 79 8.42 -6.25 6.66
C VAL A 79 9.85 -6.79 6.54
N ASP A 80 10.77 -6.28 7.36
CA ASP A 80 12.17 -6.67 7.29
C ASP A 80 12.34 -8.15 7.65
N GLN A 81 11.65 -8.64 8.68
CA GLN A 81 11.62 -10.07 9.01
C GLN A 81 11.05 -10.92 7.88
N GLN A 82 9.96 -10.47 7.26
CA GLN A 82 9.37 -11.17 6.10
C GLN A 82 10.34 -11.21 4.91
N ARG A 83 11.10 -10.14 4.65
CA ARG A 83 12.12 -10.13 3.59
C ARG A 83 13.25 -11.10 3.89
N ILE A 84 13.70 -11.16 5.14
CA ILE A 84 14.74 -12.10 5.59
C ILE A 84 14.24 -13.55 5.40
N ARG A 85 13.02 -13.86 5.85
CA ARG A 85 12.41 -15.19 5.65
C ARG A 85 12.34 -15.58 4.18
N ILE A 86 11.83 -14.68 3.32
CA ILE A 86 11.73 -14.94 1.87
C ILE A 86 13.12 -15.15 1.25
N ALA A 87 14.12 -14.36 1.65
CA ALA A 87 15.49 -14.54 1.19
C ALA A 87 16.06 -15.90 1.62
N ALA A 88 15.83 -16.32 2.87
CA ALA A 88 16.22 -17.63 3.36
C ALA A 88 15.54 -18.77 2.57
N GLU A 89 14.24 -18.65 2.26
CA GLU A 89 13.54 -19.61 1.41
C GLU A 89 14.11 -19.71 -0.01
N HIS A 90 14.50 -18.58 -0.61
CA HIS A 90 15.15 -18.60 -1.91
C HIS A 90 16.53 -19.26 -1.86
N ARG A 91 17.29 -19.09 -0.77
CA ARG A 91 18.57 -19.77 -0.57
C ARG A 91 18.38 -21.28 -0.41
N MET A 92 17.40 -21.71 0.39
CA MET A 92 17.05 -23.13 0.53
C MET A 92 16.74 -23.77 -0.83
N ARG A 93 15.85 -23.15 -1.62
CA ARG A 93 15.55 -23.65 -2.98
C ARG A 93 16.79 -23.73 -3.86
N ARG A 94 17.72 -22.77 -3.71
CA ARG A 94 18.97 -22.80 -4.46
C ARG A 94 19.89 -23.93 -4.01
N MET A 95 19.89 -24.29 -2.73
CA MET A 95 20.61 -25.45 -2.22
C MET A 95 20.01 -26.76 -2.75
N ASP A 96 18.67 -26.87 -2.76
CA ASP A 96 17.98 -28.01 -3.38
C ASP A 96 18.39 -28.17 -4.87
N GLU A 97 18.42 -27.06 -5.63
CA GLU A 97 18.87 -27.04 -7.04
C GLU A 97 20.34 -27.44 -7.24
N LEU A 98 21.17 -27.27 -6.21
CA LEU A 98 22.59 -27.63 -6.23
C LEU A 98 22.84 -29.07 -5.75
N GLY A 99 21.80 -29.78 -5.31
CA GLY A 99 21.88 -31.17 -4.88
C GLY A 99 22.35 -31.36 -3.44
N PHE A 100 22.22 -30.34 -2.58
CA PHE A 100 22.44 -30.53 -1.14
C PHE A 100 21.35 -31.45 -0.58
N GLU A 101 21.74 -32.46 0.19
CA GLU A 101 20.79 -33.33 0.90
C GLU A 101 20.25 -32.63 2.15
N GLU A 102 19.04 -32.97 2.58
CA GLU A 102 18.47 -32.40 3.80
C GLU A 102 19.32 -32.72 5.04
N THR A 103 20.10 -33.79 5.02
CA THR A 103 21.01 -34.21 6.10
C THR A 103 22.32 -33.41 6.14
N ASP A 104 22.63 -32.61 5.13
CA ASP A 104 23.85 -31.80 5.05
C ASP A 104 23.86 -30.71 6.14
N GLU A 105 24.99 -30.54 6.83
CA GLU A 105 25.16 -29.57 7.92
C GLU A 105 24.88 -28.13 7.46
N LEU A 106 25.34 -27.74 6.26
CA LEU A 106 25.10 -26.40 5.71
C LEU A 106 23.61 -26.20 5.38
N TYR A 107 22.92 -27.27 4.97
CA TYR A 107 21.48 -27.24 4.73
C TYR A 107 20.72 -27.01 6.04
N GLN A 108 21.11 -27.74 7.08
CA GLN A 108 20.53 -27.61 8.43
C GLN A 108 20.77 -26.22 9.04
N ASP A 109 21.94 -25.64 8.84
CA ASP A 109 22.22 -24.25 9.24
C ASP A 109 21.29 -23.25 8.55
N GLN A 110 21.12 -23.40 7.23
CA GLN A 110 20.25 -22.51 6.47
C GLN A 110 18.76 -22.70 6.83
N LEU A 111 18.34 -23.93 7.13
CA LEU A 111 17.01 -24.25 7.65
C LEU A 111 16.76 -23.64 9.03
N THR A 112 17.76 -23.69 9.91
CA THR A 112 17.72 -23.06 11.24
C THR A 112 17.54 -21.55 11.11
N GLN A 113 18.29 -20.89 10.22
CA GLN A 113 18.12 -19.45 9.95
C GLN A 113 16.73 -19.11 9.39
N LYS A 114 16.22 -19.92 8.46
CA LYS A 114 14.86 -19.75 7.91
C LYS A 114 13.81 -19.84 9.03
N THR A 115 13.97 -20.82 9.91
CA THR A 115 13.06 -21.07 11.04
C THR A 115 13.10 -19.93 12.04
N ALA A 116 14.29 -19.45 12.40
CA ALA A 116 14.45 -18.30 13.27
C ALA A 116 13.78 -17.03 12.70
N ALA A 117 13.95 -16.77 11.40
CA ALA A 117 13.31 -15.64 10.72
C ALA A 117 11.77 -15.76 10.72
N LEU A 118 11.23 -16.96 10.49
CA LEU A 118 9.79 -17.21 10.56
C LEU A 118 9.25 -16.98 11.97
N THR A 119 9.93 -17.49 13.00
CA THR A 119 9.55 -17.29 14.41
C THR A 119 9.56 -15.81 14.78
N ALA A 120 10.57 -15.06 14.33
CA ALA A 120 10.64 -13.61 14.56
C ALA A 120 9.52 -12.84 13.84
N GLU A 121 9.20 -13.21 12.59
CA GLU A 121 8.07 -12.66 11.84
C GLU A 121 6.75 -12.89 12.59
N GLN A 122 6.49 -14.13 13.02
CA GLN A 122 5.28 -14.51 13.75
C GLN A 122 5.18 -13.84 15.12
N THR A 123 6.29 -13.75 15.86
CA THR A 123 6.34 -13.09 17.17
C THR A 123 6.04 -11.60 17.04
N THR A 124 6.60 -10.93 16.03
CA THR A 124 6.32 -9.52 15.74
C THR A 124 4.84 -9.32 15.42
N LEU A 125 4.27 -10.18 14.58
CA LEU A 125 2.86 -10.10 14.20
C LEU A 125 1.93 -10.34 15.39
N LYS A 126 2.20 -11.36 16.21
CA LYS A 126 1.43 -11.66 17.44
C LYS A 126 1.51 -10.51 18.44
N THR A 127 2.69 -9.93 18.63
CA THR A 127 2.89 -8.79 19.54
C THR A 127 2.11 -7.56 19.05
N ALA A 128 2.22 -7.23 17.77
CA ALA A 128 1.45 -6.14 17.17
C ALA A 128 -0.06 -6.38 17.32
N PHE A 129 -0.51 -7.59 17.06
CA PHE A 129 -1.91 -7.99 17.17
C PHE A 129 -2.46 -7.80 18.58
N ASN A 130 -1.75 -8.28 19.60
CA ASN A 130 -2.18 -8.13 21.00
C ASN A 130 -2.36 -6.65 21.40
N ARG A 131 -1.60 -5.74 20.77
CA ARG A 131 -1.71 -4.29 21.00
C ARG A 131 -2.84 -3.63 20.21
N LEU A 132 -3.26 -4.25 19.11
CA LEU A 132 -4.34 -3.77 18.24
C LEU A 132 -5.71 -4.32 18.65
N HIS A 133 -5.76 -5.28 19.57
CA HIS A 133 -7.01 -5.83 20.06
C HIS A 133 -7.88 -4.72 20.69
N GLY A 134 -9.15 -4.64 20.29
CA GLY A 134 -10.08 -3.57 20.69
C GLY A 134 -9.94 -2.27 19.89
N HIS A 135 -9.01 -2.19 18.93
CA HIS A 135 -8.95 -1.05 18.03
C HIS A 135 -10.03 -1.16 16.93
N PRO A 136 -10.79 -0.10 16.59
CA PRO A 136 -11.86 -0.18 15.58
C PRO A 136 -11.40 -0.68 14.20
N LEU A 137 -10.19 -0.28 13.77
CA LEU A 137 -9.59 -0.80 12.53
C LEU A 137 -9.34 -2.31 12.59
N TYR A 138 -8.99 -2.84 13.75
CA TYR A 138 -8.72 -4.26 13.92
C TYR A 138 -10.03 -5.07 13.85
N GLU A 139 -11.08 -4.62 14.52
CA GLU A 139 -12.41 -5.24 14.45
C GLU A 139 -12.93 -5.26 13.01
N TYR A 140 -12.82 -4.13 12.32
CA TYR A 140 -13.11 -4.05 10.90
C TYR A 140 -12.25 -5.01 10.06
N CYS A 141 -10.97 -5.19 10.40
CA CYS A 141 -10.11 -6.16 9.74
C CYS A 141 -10.45 -7.63 10.02
N ASP A 142 -11.08 -7.95 11.15
CA ASP A 142 -11.59 -9.29 11.45
C ASP A 142 -12.91 -9.59 10.72
N ILE A 143 -13.70 -8.54 10.46
CA ILE A 143 -15.02 -8.62 9.81
C ILE A 143 -14.92 -8.80 8.29
N ILE A 144 -13.80 -8.51 7.64
CA ILE A 144 -13.68 -8.60 6.17
C ILE A 144 -12.96 -9.88 5.77
N ARG A 145 -13.55 -10.68 4.88
CA ARG A 145 -12.91 -11.94 4.43
C ARG A 145 -11.65 -11.66 3.62
N GLY A 146 -10.57 -12.34 3.97
CA GLY A 146 -9.27 -12.13 3.35
C GLY A 146 -8.48 -10.94 3.91
N TYR A 147 -9.07 -10.18 4.84
CA TYR A 147 -8.29 -9.42 5.80
C TYR A 147 -7.82 -10.33 6.95
N GLY A 148 -6.88 -9.81 7.71
CA GLY A 148 -6.33 -10.45 8.88
C GLY A 148 -5.36 -9.50 9.58
N PRO A 149 -4.60 -10.00 10.57
CA PRO A 149 -3.66 -9.19 11.35
C PRO A 149 -2.68 -8.42 10.47
N VAL A 150 -2.22 -9.04 9.38
CA VAL A 150 -1.28 -8.42 8.42
C VAL A 150 -1.91 -7.22 7.69
N ALA A 151 -3.21 -7.26 7.39
CA ALA A 151 -3.91 -6.14 6.77
C ALA A 151 -4.02 -4.96 7.74
N CYS A 152 -4.43 -5.22 8.98
CA CYS A 152 -4.50 -4.20 10.03
C CYS A 152 -3.12 -3.56 10.29
N LEU A 153 -2.09 -4.40 10.45
CA LEU A 153 -0.72 -3.93 10.62
C LEU A 153 -0.26 -3.07 9.43
N THR A 154 -0.55 -3.50 8.20
CA THR A 154 -0.23 -2.71 7.00
C THR A 154 -0.90 -1.33 7.03
N PHE A 155 -2.19 -1.24 7.36
CA PHE A 155 -2.87 0.05 7.42
C PHE A 155 -2.31 0.92 8.55
N MET A 156 -2.17 0.38 9.77
CA MET A 156 -1.62 1.10 10.92
C MET A 156 -0.19 1.60 10.70
N SER A 157 0.62 0.89 9.92
CA SER A 157 2.02 1.26 9.72
C SER A 157 2.24 2.25 8.58
N PHE A 158 1.33 2.32 7.61
CA PHE A 158 1.49 3.17 6.42
C PHE A 158 0.52 4.35 6.36
N ILE A 159 -0.62 4.31 7.07
CA ILE A 159 -1.54 5.43 7.15
C ILE A 159 -1.18 6.28 8.36
N ASP A 160 -0.83 7.54 8.12
CA ASP A 160 -0.71 8.56 9.15
C ASP A 160 -2.06 9.30 9.24
N PRO A 161 -2.86 9.08 10.30
CA PRO A 161 -4.21 9.65 10.40
C PRO A 161 -4.17 11.17 10.48
N PHE A 162 -3.09 11.79 10.96
CA PHE A 162 -2.95 13.24 11.05
C PHE A 162 -2.72 13.89 9.68
N LYS A 163 -2.02 13.19 8.78
CA LYS A 163 -1.78 13.67 7.41
C LYS A 163 -2.88 13.28 6.43
N ALA A 164 -3.47 12.10 6.61
CA ALA A 164 -4.55 11.61 5.77
C ALA A 164 -5.87 12.27 6.16
N SER A 165 -6.03 13.58 5.96
CA SER A 165 -7.28 14.26 6.33
C SER A 165 -8.48 13.95 5.41
N THR A 166 -8.24 13.27 4.29
CA THR A 166 -9.28 12.85 3.34
C THR A 166 -8.94 11.47 2.76
N GLY A 167 -9.96 10.73 2.31
CA GLY A 167 -9.75 9.47 1.59
C GLY A 167 -8.92 9.63 0.32
N GLY A 168 -8.97 10.79 -0.34
CA GLY A 168 -8.13 11.12 -1.48
C GLY A 168 -6.64 11.18 -1.14
N LYS A 169 -6.28 11.80 -0.01
CA LYS A 169 -4.88 11.86 0.47
C LYS A 169 -4.33 10.47 0.79
N ALA A 170 -5.13 9.63 1.47
CA ALA A 170 -4.75 8.24 1.73
C ALA A 170 -4.53 7.45 0.43
N LYS A 171 -5.47 7.54 -0.53
CA LYS A 171 -5.34 6.90 -1.85
C LYS A 171 -4.10 7.38 -2.62
N ALA A 172 -3.78 8.66 -2.54
CA ALA A 172 -2.60 9.25 -3.19
C ALA A 172 -1.30 8.69 -2.59
N TYR A 173 -1.21 8.63 -1.26
CA TYR A 173 -0.06 8.06 -0.57
C TYR A 173 0.20 6.60 -0.94
N PHE A 174 -0.86 5.80 -1.11
CA PHE A 174 -0.78 4.41 -1.57
C PHE A 174 -0.64 4.27 -3.10
N GLY A 175 -0.61 5.37 -3.86
CA GLY A 175 -0.46 5.35 -5.31
C GLY A 175 -1.60 4.68 -6.06
N VAL A 176 -2.82 4.75 -5.53
CA VAL A 176 -4.06 4.17 -6.10
C VAL A 176 -4.79 5.18 -7.01
N VAL A 177 -4.40 6.45 -6.96
CA VAL A 177 -4.93 7.51 -7.82
C VAL A 177 -4.55 7.23 -9.29
N PRO A 178 -5.44 7.52 -10.25
CA PRO A 178 -5.10 7.55 -11.67
C PRO A 178 -3.82 8.36 -11.90
N ASP A 179 -2.99 7.93 -12.85
CA ASP A 179 -1.76 8.66 -13.26
C ASP A 179 -0.58 8.68 -12.28
N ALA A 180 -0.69 8.02 -11.13
CA ALA A 180 0.46 7.70 -10.27
C ALA A 180 1.40 6.66 -10.91
N ARG A 181 2.09 7.07 -11.97
CA ARG A 181 3.09 6.26 -12.70
C ARG A 181 4.48 6.58 -12.20
N ARG A 182 5.38 5.59 -12.29
CA ARG A 182 6.81 5.83 -12.11
C ARG A 182 7.38 6.25 -13.45
N VAL A 183 8.09 7.37 -13.46
CA VAL A 183 8.93 7.80 -14.58
C VAL A 183 10.38 7.54 -14.18
N ALA A 184 11.17 7.00 -15.09
CA ALA A 184 12.59 6.75 -14.82
C ALA A 184 13.29 8.09 -14.55
N GLY A 185 14.08 8.16 -13.48
CA GLY A 185 14.73 9.40 -13.04
C GLY A 185 13.90 10.28 -12.10
N GLU A 186 12.59 10.04 -11.98
CA GLU A 186 11.71 10.80 -11.09
C GLU A 186 11.41 10.08 -9.78
N LYS A 187 11.27 10.86 -8.70
CA LYS A 187 10.78 10.33 -7.41
C LYS A 187 9.28 10.07 -7.52
N ALA A 188 8.85 8.89 -7.09
CA ALA A 188 7.43 8.58 -7.03
C ALA A 188 6.76 9.41 -5.92
N ASN A 189 5.62 10.03 -6.23
CA ASN A 189 4.82 10.80 -5.28
C ASN A 189 3.98 9.93 -4.32
N TYR A 190 4.36 8.66 -4.14
CA TYR A 190 3.63 7.68 -3.35
C TYR A 190 4.58 6.63 -2.78
N ASN A 191 4.16 5.96 -1.71
CA ASN A 191 4.92 4.90 -1.08
C ASN A 191 4.74 3.57 -1.85
N LEU A 192 5.84 3.10 -2.46
CA LEU A 192 5.86 1.87 -3.26
C LEU A 192 5.57 0.61 -2.44
N GLU A 193 6.04 0.58 -1.20
CA GLU A 193 5.86 -0.54 -0.31
C GLU A 193 4.42 -0.64 0.18
N ALA A 194 3.85 0.50 0.59
CA ALA A 194 2.44 0.61 0.94
C ALA A 194 1.55 0.16 -0.23
N LYS A 195 1.87 0.61 -1.45
CA LYS A 195 1.18 0.20 -2.68
C LYS A 195 1.27 -1.31 -2.91
N GLY A 196 2.47 -1.89 -2.83
CA GLY A 196 2.67 -3.32 -3.03
C GLY A 196 1.86 -4.16 -2.04
N ARG A 197 1.96 -3.84 -0.74
CA ARG A 197 1.27 -4.58 0.32
C ARG A 197 -0.24 -4.46 0.25
N SER A 198 -0.76 -3.26 0.06
CA SER A 198 -2.21 -3.08 -0.08
C SER A 198 -2.77 -3.73 -1.35
N TYR A 199 -1.98 -3.88 -2.41
CA TYR A 199 -2.38 -4.68 -3.57
C TYR A 199 -2.46 -6.18 -3.27
N VAL A 200 -1.56 -6.72 -2.44
CA VAL A 200 -1.64 -8.11 -1.95
C VAL A 200 -2.92 -8.30 -1.13
N ILE A 201 -3.20 -7.38 -0.21
CA ILE A 201 -4.42 -7.38 0.60
C ILE A 201 -5.67 -7.37 -0.30
N LEU A 202 -5.71 -6.50 -1.31
CA LEU A 202 -6.80 -6.46 -2.29
C LEU A 202 -7.00 -7.82 -2.98
N ASN A 203 -5.93 -8.48 -3.43
CA ASN A 203 -6.06 -9.77 -4.10
C ASN A 203 -6.59 -10.84 -3.15
N ASN A 204 -6.19 -10.83 -1.88
CA ASN A 204 -6.70 -11.77 -0.88
C ASN A 204 -8.22 -11.62 -0.72
N ILE A 205 -8.74 -10.39 -0.63
CA ILE A 205 -10.19 -10.13 -0.59
C ILE A 205 -10.88 -10.72 -1.83
N MET A 206 -10.32 -10.48 -3.02
CA MET A 206 -10.91 -10.95 -4.28
C MET A 206 -10.90 -12.48 -4.37
N MET A 207 -9.86 -13.14 -3.85
CA MET A 207 -9.77 -14.59 -3.80
C MET A 207 -10.76 -15.20 -2.82
N GLN A 208 -10.91 -14.58 -1.64
CA GLN A 208 -11.84 -15.01 -0.60
C GLN A 208 -13.30 -14.60 -0.88
N LYS A 209 -13.54 -13.82 -1.94
CA LYS A 209 -14.86 -13.32 -2.36
C LYS A 209 -15.64 -12.69 -1.21
N ASP A 210 -14.99 -11.77 -0.50
CA ASP A 210 -15.64 -11.02 0.58
C ASP A 210 -16.97 -10.39 0.11
N PRO A 211 -18.11 -10.62 0.79
CA PRO A 211 -19.41 -10.12 0.33
C PRO A 211 -19.47 -8.60 0.16
N THR A 212 -18.80 -7.83 1.04
CA THR A 212 -18.82 -6.36 0.97
C THR A 212 -18.08 -5.90 -0.29
N TYR A 213 -16.83 -6.31 -0.45
CA TYR A 213 -15.95 -5.77 -1.49
C TYR A 213 -16.05 -6.47 -2.83
N TYR A 214 -16.33 -7.77 -2.84
CA TYR A 214 -16.47 -8.53 -4.07
C TYR A 214 -17.72 -8.10 -4.84
N ASN A 215 -18.83 -7.82 -4.14
CA ASN A 215 -20.03 -7.29 -4.78
C ASN A 215 -19.80 -5.90 -5.39
N LEU A 216 -19.10 -5.01 -4.69
CA LEU A 216 -18.70 -3.71 -5.25
C LEU A 216 -17.79 -3.87 -6.49
N TYR A 217 -16.88 -4.84 -6.46
CA TYR A 217 -16.05 -5.18 -7.62
C TYR A 217 -16.92 -5.65 -8.80
N LEU A 218 -17.87 -6.56 -8.58
CA LEU A 218 -18.77 -7.08 -9.63
C LEU A 218 -19.64 -5.97 -10.23
N GLN A 219 -20.27 -5.16 -9.37
CA GLN A 219 -21.08 -4.01 -9.79
C GLN A 219 -20.25 -3.02 -10.61
N LYS A 220 -19.03 -2.71 -10.16
CA LYS A 220 -18.16 -1.79 -10.88
C LYS A 220 -17.71 -2.37 -12.21
N LYS A 221 -17.42 -3.67 -12.26
CA LYS A 221 -17.02 -4.37 -13.48
C LYS A 221 -18.16 -4.40 -14.50
N ALA A 222 -19.38 -4.71 -14.09
CA ALA A 222 -20.58 -4.67 -14.94
C ALA A 222 -20.84 -3.25 -15.47
N MET A 223 -20.78 -2.24 -14.60
CA MET A 223 -20.90 -0.84 -15.00
C MET A 223 -19.90 -0.45 -16.09
N LEU A 224 -18.63 -0.85 -15.93
CA LEU A 224 -17.59 -0.58 -16.93
C LEU A 224 -17.77 -1.40 -18.22
N HIS A 225 -18.36 -2.59 -18.12
CA HIS A 225 -18.65 -3.45 -19.25
C HIS A 225 -19.69 -2.82 -20.18
N ASP A 226 -20.77 -2.27 -19.62
CA ASP A 226 -21.97 -1.90 -20.39
C ASP A 226 -22.08 -0.40 -20.67
N LYS A 227 -21.50 0.47 -19.82
CA LYS A 227 -21.71 1.92 -19.91
C LYS A 227 -20.58 2.66 -20.62
N VAL A 228 -20.95 3.62 -21.46
CA VAL A 228 -20.07 4.68 -21.95
C VAL A 228 -19.66 5.57 -20.77
N ARG A 229 -18.42 6.03 -20.73
CA ARG A 229 -17.93 6.93 -19.68
C ARG A 229 -16.97 7.97 -20.23
N GLU A 230 -16.86 9.10 -19.57
CA GLU A 230 -15.78 10.05 -19.83
C GLU A 230 -14.59 9.75 -18.94
N ALA A 231 -13.41 9.62 -19.54
CA ALA A 231 -12.16 9.51 -18.81
C ALA A 231 -10.99 10.01 -19.67
N PRO A 232 -9.91 10.51 -19.05
CA PRO A 232 -8.76 10.96 -19.80
C PRO A 232 -8.15 9.81 -20.62
N ASN A 233 -7.71 10.14 -21.83
CA ASN A 233 -6.93 9.27 -22.68
C ASN A 233 -5.48 9.19 -22.16
N HIS A 234 -4.54 8.66 -22.97
CA HIS A 234 -3.14 8.56 -22.56
C HIS A 234 -2.37 9.88 -22.60
N GLU A 235 -2.95 10.93 -23.19
CA GLU A 235 -2.41 12.29 -23.31
C GLU A 235 -3.06 13.25 -22.30
N GLY A 236 -3.98 12.75 -21.45
CA GLY A 236 -4.71 13.56 -20.48
C GLY A 236 -5.97 14.23 -21.01
N VAL A 237 -6.29 14.06 -22.30
CA VAL A 237 -7.49 14.64 -22.94
C VAL A 237 -8.72 13.82 -22.57
N LYS A 238 -9.79 14.47 -22.11
CA LYS A 238 -11.07 13.79 -21.80
C LYS A 238 -11.68 13.25 -23.10
N VAL A 239 -11.92 11.95 -23.14
CA VAL A 239 -12.56 11.28 -24.28
C VAL A 239 -13.72 10.42 -23.80
N HIS A 240 -14.68 10.18 -24.68
CA HIS A 240 -15.73 9.19 -24.44
C HIS A 240 -15.15 7.79 -24.66
N TRP A 241 -15.16 7.01 -23.59
CA TRP A 241 -14.78 5.62 -23.60
C TRP A 241 -15.97 4.77 -23.98
N PRO A 242 -15.88 3.97 -25.05
CA PRO A 242 -16.92 3.01 -25.37
C PRO A 242 -17.03 1.96 -24.25
N PRO A 243 -18.18 1.26 -24.16
CA PRO A 243 -18.36 0.14 -23.25
C PRO A 243 -17.28 -0.91 -23.46
N PHE A 244 -16.84 -1.56 -22.39
CA PHE A 244 -15.83 -2.61 -22.53
C PHE A 244 -16.33 -3.81 -23.33
N SER A 245 -17.64 -4.07 -23.43
CA SER A 245 -18.20 -5.08 -24.34
C SER A 245 -17.69 -4.89 -25.78
N LYS A 246 -17.85 -3.68 -26.32
CA LYS A 246 -17.35 -3.31 -27.66
C LYS A 246 -15.82 -3.38 -27.77
N ILE A 247 -15.09 -2.98 -26.72
CA ILE A 247 -13.62 -3.03 -26.69
C ILE A 247 -13.10 -4.48 -26.67
N LEU A 248 -13.86 -5.40 -26.07
CA LEU A 248 -13.48 -6.81 -26.00
C LEU A 248 -13.69 -7.52 -27.34
N GLU A 249 -14.71 -7.12 -28.10
CA GLU A 249 -14.96 -7.57 -29.47
C GLU A 249 -13.91 -6.99 -30.44
N ASP A 250 -13.75 -5.66 -30.44
CA ASP A 250 -12.73 -4.96 -31.21
C ASP A 250 -11.86 -4.05 -30.32
N PRO A 251 -10.64 -4.50 -29.98
CA PRO A 251 -9.69 -3.70 -29.21
C PRO A 251 -9.29 -2.38 -29.85
N VAL A 252 -9.40 -2.21 -31.18
CA VAL A 252 -8.94 -1.02 -31.91
C VAL A 252 -9.79 0.20 -31.57
N VAL A 253 -11.07 0.00 -31.24
CA VAL A 253 -12.01 1.06 -30.82
C VAL A 253 -11.58 1.71 -29.50
N CYS A 254 -10.70 1.08 -28.72
CA CYS A 254 -10.23 1.64 -27.46
C CYS A 254 -9.32 2.88 -27.67
N PRO A 255 -9.61 4.04 -27.04
CA PRO A 255 -8.77 5.24 -27.15
C PRO A 255 -7.32 5.08 -26.64
N ARG A 256 -7.02 3.98 -25.94
CA ARG A 256 -5.66 3.65 -25.46
C ARG A 256 -5.00 2.52 -26.25
N TYR A 257 -5.68 1.96 -27.25
CA TYR A 257 -5.16 0.84 -28.02
C TYR A 257 -3.77 1.12 -28.62
N PRO A 258 -3.51 2.28 -29.28
CA PRO A 258 -2.20 2.55 -29.88
C PRO A 258 -1.06 2.50 -28.86
N ALA A 259 -1.25 3.14 -27.70
CA ALA A 259 -0.27 3.14 -26.62
C ALA A 259 -0.05 1.74 -26.02
N CYS A 260 -1.11 0.95 -25.90
CA CYS A 260 -1.05 -0.42 -25.42
C CYS A 260 -0.33 -1.34 -26.42
N ALA A 261 -0.66 -1.26 -27.71
CA ALA A 261 -0.01 -2.02 -28.78
C ALA A 261 1.49 -1.73 -28.84
N LYS A 262 1.87 -0.44 -28.87
CA LYS A 262 3.28 0.01 -28.85
C LYS A 262 4.07 -0.56 -27.66
N LYS A 263 3.45 -0.63 -26.47
CA LYS A 263 4.09 -1.22 -25.28
C LYS A 263 4.32 -2.72 -25.45
N MET A 264 3.35 -3.44 -26.02
CA MET A 264 3.45 -4.88 -26.26
C MET A 264 4.49 -5.20 -27.34
N GLU A 265 4.54 -4.44 -28.42
CA GLU A 265 5.55 -4.53 -29.47
C GLU A 265 6.96 -4.25 -28.92
N GLY A 266 7.13 -3.18 -28.14
CA GLY A 266 8.41 -2.86 -27.52
C GLY A 266 8.89 -3.97 -26.57
N ALA A 267 7.97 -4.58 -25.79
CA ALA A 267 8.31 -5.73 -24.95
C ALA A 267 8.66 -6.97 -25.76
N ALA A 268 7.97 -7.21 -26.87
CA ALA A 268 8.21 -8.32 -27.77
C ALA A 268 9.57 -8.21 -28.48
N LYS A 269 9.92 -7.01 -28.96
CA LYS A 269 11.24 -6.69 -29.53
C LYS A 269 12.38 -6.94 -28.53
N ARG A 270 12.24 -6.48 -27.28
CA ARG A 270 13.25 -6.73 -26.23
C ARG A 270 13.43 -8.21 -25.91
N GLN A 271 12.36 -8.99 -25.96
CA GLN A 271 12.36 -10.42 -25.62
C GLN A 271 12.50 -11.33 -26.85
N LYS A 272 12.80 -10.77 -28.04
CA LYS A 272 12.92 -11.49 -29.32
C LYS A 272 11.76 -12.46 -29.59
N ARG A 273 10.53 -12.04 -29.29
CA ARG A 273 9.31 -12.85 -29.47
C ARG A 273 8.26 -12.11 -30.28
N LYS A 274 7.23 -12.82 -30.75
CA LYS A 274 6.08 -12.21 -31.43
C LYS A 274 5.26 -11.32 -30.46
N PRO A 275 4.73 -10.17 -30.93
CA PRO A 275 3.90 -9.30 -30.11
C PRO A 275 2.60 -10.00 -29.70
N LYS A 276 2.28 -9.92 -28.41
CA LYS A 276 1.00 -10.42 -27.88
C LYS A 276 -0.04 -9.30 -27.97
N LYS A 277 -1.30 -9.67 -28.22
CA LYS A 277 -2.43 -8.72 -28.18
C LYS A 277 -2.56 -8.12 -26.77
N PRO A 278 -2.94 -6.83 -26.64
CA PRO A 278 -3.24 -6.22 -25.34
C PRO A 278 -4.37 -6.97 -24.61
N SER A 279 -4.22 -7.20 -23.30
CA SER A 279 -5.26 -7.86 -22.51
C SER A 279 -6.31 -6.85 -22.03
N CYS A 280 -7.30 -6.55 -22.89
CA CYS A 280 -8.43 -5.67 -22.54
C CYS A 280 -9.25 -6.21 -21.36
N LYS A 281 -9.40 -7.53 -21.26
CA LYS A 281 -10.08 -8.20 -20.14
C LYS A 281 -9.37 -7.97 -18.80
N ALA A 282 -8.04 -8.11 -18.78
CA ALA A 282 -7.26 -7.80 -17.58
C ALA A 282 -7.28 -6.31 -17.25
N HIS A 283 -7.37 -5.43 -18.25
CA HIS A 283 -7.53 -3.99 -18.00
C HIS A 283 -8.86 -3.69 -17.31
N LEU A 284 -9.98 -4.22 -17.80
CA LEU A 284 -11.29 -4.10 -17.16
C LEU A 284 -11.25 -4.60 -15.70
N ASP A 285 -10.67 -5.78 -15.48
CA ASP A 285 -10.51 -6.36 -14.14
C ASP A 285 -9.72 -5.43 -13.20
N ASN A 286 -8.59 -4.90 -13.66
CA ASN A 286 -7.74 -4.02 -12.88
C ASN A 286 -8.39 -2.66 -12.58
N LEU A 287 -9.25 -2.14 -13.46
CA LEU A 287 -10.00 -0.91 -13.19
C LEU A 287 -11.02 -1.12 -12.07
N ALA A 288 -11.78 -2.23 -12.12
CA ALA A 288 -12.73 -2.57 -11.07
C ALA A 288 -12.02 -2.82 -9.72
N LYS A 289 -10.91 -3.57 -9.74
CA LYS A 289 -10.05 -3.79 -8.56
C LYS A 289 -9.52 -2.49 -7.98
N ARG A 290 -9.02 -1.57 -8.81
CA ARG A 290 -8.50 -0.27 -8.33
C ARG A 290 -9.59 0.56 -7.64
N TYR A 291 -10.81 0.53 -8.14
CA TYR A 291 -11.94 1.20 -7.50
C TYR A 291 -12.15 0.68 -6.07
N VAL A 292 -12.25 -0.64 -5.91
CA VAL A 292 -12.38 -1.29 -4.61
C VAL A 292 -11.18 -1.04 -3.70
N TRP A 293 -9.97 -1.10 -4.24
CA TRP A 293 -8.73 -0.80 -3.53
C TRP A 293 -8.76 0.61 -2.91
N GLY A 294 -9.23 1.60 -3.67
CA GLY A 294 -9.38 2.95 -3.18
C GLY A 294 -10.36 3.03 -2.01
N ILE A 295 -11.50 2.34 -2.10
CA ILE A 295 -12.51 2.32 -1.02
C ILE A 295 -11.93 1.70 0.25
N MET A 296 -11.30 0.54 0.14
CA MET A 296 -10.64 -0.14 1.25
C MET A 296 -9.68 0.77 2.03
N ILE A 297 -8.79 1.49 1.32
CA ILE A 297 -7.84 2.40 1.97
C ILE A 297 -8.57 3.58 2.61
N SER A 298 -9.64 4.06 1.98
CA SER A 298 -10.46 5.16 2.51
C SER A 298 -11.15 4.75 3.82
N HIS A 299 -11.70 3.53 3.88
CA HIS A 299 -12.34 2.98 5.08
C HIS A 299 -11.33 2.84 6.22
N ALA A 300 -10.14 2.26 5.94
CA ALA A 300 -9.09 2.12 6.95
C ALA A 300 -8.67 3.48 7.53
N ALA A 301 -8.42 4.47 6.65
CA ALA A 301 -8.03 5.81 7.09
C ALA A 301 -9.15 6.54 7.85
N GLN A 302 -10.41 6.32 7.49
CA GLN A 302 -11.56 6.87 8.22
C GLN A 302 -11.61 6.31 9.64
N LEU A 303 -11.59 4.98 9.80
CA LEU A 303 -11.66 4.33 11.10
C LEU A 303 -10.51 4.74 12.02
N MET A 304 -9.32 4.90 11.46
CA MET A 304 -8.16 5.38 12.22
C MET A 304 -8.34 6.81 12.73
N ARG A 305 -8.99 7.68 11.95
CA ARG A 305 -9.30 9.05 12.38
C ARG A 305 -10.41 9.09 13.40
N GLU A 306 -11.48 8.32 13.20
CA GLU A 306 -12.59 8.19 14.15
C GLU A 306 -12.09 7.69 15.51
N ALA A 307 -11.19 6.71 15.52
CA ALA A 307 -10.56 6.19 16.75
C ALA A 307 -9.76 7.24 17.54
N LEU A 308 -9.30 8.31 16.89
CA LEU A 308 -8.57 9.43 17.50
C LEU A 308 -9.46 10.65 17.76
N GLY A 309 -10.77 10.56 17.50
CA GLY A 309 -11.69 11.70 17.61
C GLY A 309 -11.44 12.81 16.56
N LEU A 310 -10.67 12.53 15.51
CA LEU A 310 -10.36 13.50 14.46
C LEU A 310 -11.54 13.68 13.50
N ASP A 311 -11.67 14.87 12.89
CA ASP A 311 -12.74 15.14 11.93
C ASP A 311 -12.69 14.17 10.73
N VAL A 312 -13.86 13.64 10.37
CA VAL A 312 -14.07 12.73 9.24
C VAL A 312 -15.18 13.20 8.29
N SER A 313 -15.64 14.44 8.42
CA SER A 313 -16.63 15.05 7.52
C SER A 313 -16.25 14.87 6.04
N SER A 314 -14.98 15.09 5.71
CA SER A 314 -14.42 14.97 4.36
C SER A 314 -14.53 13.55 3.77
N TYR A 315 -14.52 12.52 4.62
CA TYR A 315 -14.70 11.13 4.22
C TYR A 315 -16.15 10.84 3.85
N LYS A 316 -17.10 11.48 4.52
CA LYS A 316 -18.55 11.26 4.39
C LYS A 316 -19.20 12.12 3.30
N THR A 317 -18.51 13.16 2.82
CA THR A 317 -19.06 14.18 1.90
C THR A 317 -19.28 13.69 0.46
N HIS A 318 -18.69 12.58 0.03
CA HIS A 318 -18.78 12.17 -1.38
C HIS A 318 -20.12 11.50 -1.71
N ARG A 319 -20.66 11.81 -2.91
CA ARG A 319 -21.90 11.21 -3.42
C ARG A 319 -21.75 9.69 -3.52
N GLY A 320 -22.66 8.96 -2.88
CA GLY A 320 -22.58 7.50 -2.79
C GLY A 320 -21.55 7.02 -1.78
N TYR A 321 -21.37 7.76 -0.68
CA TYR A 321 -20.57 7.33 0.46
C TYR A 321 -20.98 5.91 0.90
N LEU A 322 -19.98 5.05 0.97
CA LEU A 322 -20.10 3.70 1.52
C LEU A 322 -19.39 3.72 2.87
N PRO A 323 -20.07 3.44 3.99
CA PRO A 323 -19.40 3.35 5.28
C PRO A 323 -18.58 2.06 5.39
N PRO A 324 -17.56 2.03 6.26
CA PRO A 324 -16.91 0.79 6.63
C PRO A 324 -17.92 -0.18 7.26
N THR A 325 -17.88 -1.45 6.86
CA THR A 325 -18.72 -2.50 7.44
C THR A 325 -18.24 -2.84 8.85
N LEU A 326 -19.07 -2.58 9.86
CA LEU A 326 -18.77 -2.87 11.27
C LEU A 326 -19.57 -4.06 11.83
N ILE A 327 -20.30 -4.78 10.97
CA ILE A 327 -21.11 -5.93 11.35
C ILE A 327 -20.63 -7.15 10.57
N LYS A 328 -20.38 -8.26 11.26
CA LYS A 328 -20.04 -9.55 10.65
C LYS A 328 -21.31 -10.15 10.03
N GLN A 329 -21.37 -10.19 8.69
CA GLN A 329 -22.58 -10.57 7.94
C GLN A 329 -22.64 -12.07 7.57
N TRP A 330 -22.16 -12.97 8.42
CA TRP A 330 -22.19 -14.40 8.13
C TRP A 330 -22.31 -15.30 9.34
#